data_AF-A0A923YST4-F1
#
_entry.id   AF-A0A923YST4-F1
#
_cell.length_a   1.000
_cell.length_b   1.000
_cell.length_c   1.000
_cell.angle_alpha   90.00
_cell.angle_beta   90.00
_cell.angle_gamma   90.00
#
_symmetry.space_group_name_H-M   'P 1'
#
loop_
_entity.id
_entity.type
_entity.pdbx_description
1 polymer ?
#
loop_
_entity_poly.entity_id
_entity_poly.type
_entity_poly.pdbx_seq_one_letter_code
_entity_poly.pdbx_strand_id
1 'polypeptide(L)'
;MNNKYFNFKKSFILTIIIFVVLKTIDTLFGTVLVVNQDLLIYFCFTALYTFSLSFANGQVFNYLDKIFATNRFSTKRLIVGFAATFVVSLGVIFLLHCFEDVVVRQISFSEFIKNEQPKNYVISIVITFFVSVTIYA
;
A
#
# COMPACT_ATOMS: atom_id res chain seq x y z
N MET A 1 6.54 7.00 -20.81
CA MET A 1 6.21 5.62 -20.35
C MET A 1 4.78 5.61 -19.82
N ASN A 2 3.81 5.13 -20.60
CA ASN A 2 2.44 4.94 -20.11
C ASN A 2 2.39 3.65 -19.30
N ASN A 3 2.36 3.76 -17.96
CA ASN A 3 2.19 2.61 -17.09
C ASN A 3 0.72 2.16 -17.18
N LYS A 4 0.45 1.07 -17.91
CA LYS A 4 -0.92 0.56 -18.09
C LYS A 4 -1.59 0.18 -16.75
N TYR A 5 -0.79 -0.18 -15.75
CA TYR A 5 -1.23 -0.71 -14.46
C TYR A 5 -1.37 0.35 -13.37
N PHE A 6 -0.71 1.51 -13.53
CA PHE A 6 -0.85 2.63 -12.62
C PHE A 6 -1.70 3.72 -13.26
N ASN A 7 -2.84 4.02 -12.63
CA ASN A 7 -3.72 5.11 -13.07
C ASN A 7 -4.00 6.03 -11.89
N PHE A 8 -3.55 7.28 -12.01
CA PHE A 8 -3.69 8.28 -10.96
C PHE A 8 -5.14 8.47 -10.50
N LYS A 9 -6.10 8.55 -11.44
CA LYS A 9 -7.53 8.69 -11.10
C LYS A 9 -8.04 7.48 -10.33
N LYS A 10 -7.65 6.26 -10.75
CA LYS A 10 -8.03 5.03 -10.04
C LYS A 10 -7.43 4.98 -8.64
N SER A 11 -6.14 5.28 -8.49
CA SER A 11 -5.47 5.29 -7.17
C SER A 11 -6.05 6.35 -6.24
N PHE A 12 -6.49 7.50 -6.77
CA PHE A 12 -7.19 8.51 -5.97
C PHE A 12 -8.55 8.04 -5.48
N ILE A 13 -9.38 7.45 -6.36
CA ILE A 13 -10.66 6.85 -5.96
C ILE A 13 -10.44 5.74 -4.93
N LEU A 14 -9.43 4.89 -5.15
CA LEU A 14 -9.05 3.82 -4.23
C LEU A 14 -8.66 4.39 -2.86
N THR A 15 -7.94 5.50 -2.82
CA THR A 15 -7.58 6.20 -1.57
C THR A 15 -8.83 6.60 -0.79
N ILE A 16 -9.84 7.19 -1.46
CA ILE A 16 -11.11 7.58 -0.82
C ILE A 16 -11.81 6.35 -0.25
N ILE A 17 -11.93 5.28 -1.04
CA ILE A 17 -12.57 4.03 -0.60
C ILE A 17 -11.87 3.46 0.62
N ILE A 18 -10.54 3.30 0.56
CA ILE A 18 -9.77 2.72 1.67
C ILE A 18 -9.86 3.61 2.91
N PHE A 19 -9.77 4.92 2.75
CA PHE A 19 -9.90 5.85 3.88
C PHE A 19 -11.26 5.72 4.59
N VAL A 20 -12.35 5.64 3.83
CA VAL A 20 -13.69 5.41 4.39
C VAL A 20 -13.74 4.06 5.11
N VAL A 21 -13.25 2.98 4.50
CA VAL A 21 -13.22 1.65 5.12
C VAL A 21 -12.43 1.66 6.43
N LEU A 22 -11.23 2.27 6.43
CA LEU A 22 -10.40 2.37 7.63
C LEU A 22 -11.09 3.17 8.74
N LYS A 23 -11.70 4.32 8.41
CA LYS A 23 -12.42 5.13 9.41
C LYS A 23 -13.67 4.42 9.94
N THR A 24 -14.38 3.67 9.09
CA THR A 24 -15.48 2.83 9.53
C THR A 24 -15.00 1.76 10.50
N ILE A 25 -13.88 1.09 10.19
CA ILE A 25 -13.27 0.09 11.09
C ILE A 25 -12.91 0.74 12.43
N ASP A 26 -12.18 1.87 12.44
CA ASP A 26 -11.82 2.60 13.67
C ASP A 26 -13.05 2.93 14.52
N THR A 27 -14.14 3.35 13.88
CA THR A 27 -15.40 3.72 14.53
C THR A 27 -16.09 2.51 15.16
N LEU A 28 -16.08 1.36 14.48
CA LEU A 28 -16.62 0.10 15.01
C LEU A 28 -15.84 -0.40 16.23
N PHE A 29 -14.53 -0.10 16.30
CA PHE A 29 -13.69 -0.38 17.47
C PHE A 29 -13.80 0.68 18.58
N GLY A 30 -14.75 1.61 18.49
CA GLY A 30 -15.05 2.59 19.54
C GLY A 30 -14.29 3.92 19.43
N THR A 31 -13.56 4.15 18.33
CA THR A 31 -12.90 5.44 18.09
C THR A 31 -13.93 6.47 17.59
N VAL A 32 -14.06 7.60 18.27
CA VAL A 32 -14.95 8.68 17.81
C VAL A 32 -14.34 9.37 16.60
N LEU A 33 -15.11 9.51 15.52
CA LEU A 33 -14.69 10.29 14.36
C LEU A 33 -14.67 11.78 14.73
N VAL A 34 -13.47 12.34 14.82
CA VAL A 34 -13.26 13.77 15.06
C VAL A 34 -12.70 14.38 13.78
N VAL A 35 -13.34 15.44 13.29
CA VAL A 35 -12.90 16.18 12.10
C VAL A 35 -11.90 17.25 12.55
N ASN A 36 -10.63 16.87 12.60
CA ASN A 36 -9.52 17.73 12.98
C ASN A 36 -8.31 17.54 12.04
N GLN A 37 -7.18 18.16 12.40
CA GLN A 37 -5.93 18.03 11.65
C GLN A 37 -5.41 16.57 11.59
N ASP A 38 -5.66 15.76 12.62
CA ASP A 38 -5.25 14.35 12.64
C ASP A 38 -5.98 13.55 11.57
N LEU A 39 -7.25 13.87 11.31
CA LEU A 39 -8.02 13.25 10.22
C LEU A 39 -7.39 13.54 8.85
N LEU A 40 -6.93 14.78 8.63
CA LEU A 40 -6.23 15.18 7.40
C LEU A 40 -4.91 14.43 7.27
N ILE A 41 -4.11 14.37 8.34
CA ILE A 41 -2.83 13.65 8.35
C ILE A 41 -3.06 12.17 8.05
N TYR A 42 -4.07 11.55 8.65
CA TYR A 42 -4.46 10.16 8.39
C TYR A 42 -4.85 9.95 6.92
N PHE A 43 -5.61 10.88 6.33
CA PHE A 43 -5.94 10.83 4.90
C PHE A 43 -4.68 10.94 4.03
N CYS A 44 -3.76 11.86 4.35
CA CYS A 44 -2.50 12.01 3.63
C CYS A 44 -1.64 10.74 3.69
N PHE A 45 -1.55 10.07 4.84
CA PHE A 45 -0.88 8.77 4.93
C PHE A 45 -1.61 7.69 4.13
N THR A 46 -2.94 7.60 4.25
CA THR A 46 -3.74 6.65 3.45
C THR A 46 -3.47 6.83 1.95
N ALA A 47 -3.39 8.09 1.49
CA ALA A 47 -3.03 8.42 0.12
C ALA A 47 -1.59 7.99 -0.20
N LEU A 48 -0.62 8.37 0.62
CA LEU A 48 0.80 8.05 0.42
C LEU A 48 1.01 6.54 0.27
N TYR A 49 0.43 5.74 1.15
CA TYR A 49 0.48 4.28 1.07
C TYR A 49 -0.20 3.76 -0.19
N THR A 50 -1.44 4.18 -0.46
CA THR A 50 -2.20 3.71 -1.64
C THR A 50 -1.46 4.00 -2.94
N PHE A 51 -0.94 5.22 -3.11
CA PHE A 51 -0.18 5.63 -4.30
C PHE A 51 1.15 4.88 -4.41
N SER A 52 1.90 4.74 -3.32
CA SER A 52 3.19 4.06 -3.33
C SER A 52 3.06 2.59 -3.68
N LEU A 53 2.10 1.87 -3.06
CA LEU A 53 1.86 0.46 -3.37
C LEU A 53 1.32 0.27 -4.79
N SER A 54 0.35 1.09 -5.22
CA SER A 54 -0.21 1.01 -6.59
C SER A 54 0.88 1.23 -7.63
N PHE A 55 1.76 2.22 -7.40
CA PHE A 55 2.86 2.51 -8.30
C PHE A 55 3.89 1.37 -8.32
N ALA A 56 4.38 0.95 -7.16
CA ALA A 56 5.40 -0.09 -7.05
C ALA A 56 4.93 -1.41 -7.67
N ASN A 57 3.72 -1.87 -7.31
CA ASN A 57 3.15 -3.07 -7.89
C ASN A 57 2.94 -2.92 -9.40
N GLY A 58 2.45 -1.77 -9.87
CA GLY A 58 2.32 -1.49 -11.30
C GLY A 58 3.66 -1.56 -12.07
N GLN A 59 4.77 -1.15 -11.46
CA GLN A 59 6.11 -1.30 -12.06
C GLN A 59 6.54 -2.76 -12.15
N VAL A 60 6.28 -3.57 -11.10
CA VAL A 60 6.55 -5.01 -11.12
C VAL A 60 5.80 -5.68 -12.26
N PHE A 61 4.50 -5.39 -12.42
CA PHE A 61 3.71 -5.95 -13.50
C PHE A 61 4.21 -5.54 -14.90
N ASN A 62 4.57 -4.27 -15.10
CA ASN A 62 5.18 -3.84 -16.37
C ASN A 62 6.50 -4.55 -16.67
N TYR A 63 7.34 -4.75 -15.65
CA TYR A 63 8.62 -5.41 -15.82
C TYR A 63 8.43 -6.89 -16.18
N LEU A 64 7.53 -7.58 -15.48
CA LEU A 64 7.21 -8.97 -15.76
C LEU A 64 6.53 -9.18 -17.12
N ASP A 65 5.70 -8.24 -17.57
CA ASP A 65 5.11 -8.27 -18.91
C ASP A 65 6.17 -8.29 -20.02
N LYS A 66 7.31 -7.60 -19.81
CA LYS A 66 8.44 -7.62 -20.74
C LYS A 66 9.18 -8.96 -20.71
N ILE A 67 9.39 -9.53 -19.52
CA ILE A 67 10.10 -10.81 -19.35
C ILE A 67 9.28 -11.97 -19.93
N PHE A 68 7.97 -11.99 -19.66
CA PHE A 68 7.07 -13.07 -20.07
C PHE A 68 6.30 -12.74 -21.36
N ALA A 69 6.84 -11.87 -22.22
CA ALA A 69 6.17 -11.39 -23.43
C ALA A 69 5.69 -12.55 -24.35
N THR A 70 6.47 -13.64 -24.43
CA THR A 70 6.16 -14.83 -25.22
C THR A 70 5.31 -15.89 -24.49
N ASN A 71 5.21 -15.83 -23.16
CA ASN A 71 4.52 -16.83 -22.33
C ASN A 71 3.64 -16.15 -21.27
N ARG A 72 2.82 -15.22 -21.74
CA ARG A 72 2.03 -14.28 -20.92
C ARG A 72 1.00 -14.97 -20.02
N PHE A 73 0.58 -16.20 -20.33
CA PHE A 73 -0.39 -16.96 -19.53
C PHE A 73 0.20 -18.20 -18.84
N SER A 74 1.53 -18.29 -18.74
CA SER A 74 2.15 -19.42 -18.05
C SER A 74 1.89 -19.36 -16.54
N THR A 75 1.61 -20.51 -15.92
CA THR A 75 1.51 -20.65 -14.45
C THR A 75 2.76 -20.12 -13.75
N LYS A 76 3.94 -20.25 -14.39
CA LYS A 76 5.21 -19.68 -13.93
C LYS A 76 5.12 -18.15 -13.77
N ARG A 77 4.54 -17.44 -14.74
CA ARG A 77 4.34 -15.99 -14.65
C ARG A 77 3.45 -15.61 -13.48
N LEU A 78 2.37 -16.36 -13.23
CA LEU A 78 1.43 -16.05 -12.15
C LEU A 78 2.10 -16.18 -10.78
N ILE A 79 2.84 -17.27 -10.55
CA ILE A 79 3.57 -17.51 -9.30
C ILE A 79 4.66 -16.45 -9.10
N VAL A 80 5.48 -16.18 -10.12
CA VAL A 80 6.55 -15.17 -10.04
C VAL A 80 5.96 -13.78 -9.86
N GLY A 81 4.85 -13.47 -10.53
CA GLY A 81 4.15 -12.20 -10.38
C GLY A 81 3.63 -11.97 -8.98
N PHE A 82 2.94 -12.95 -8.42
CA PHE A 82 2.47 -12.90 -7.04
C PHE A 82 3.63 -12.77 -6.03
N ALA A 83 4.69 -13.57 -6.17
CA ALA A 83 5.83 -13.51 -5.27
C ALA A 83 6.56 -12.16 -5.36
N ALA A 84 6.77 -11.64 -6.57
CA ALA A 84 7.47 -10.37 -6.78
C ALA A 84 6.66 -9.18 -6.23
N THR A 85 5.35 -9.12 -6.48
CA THR A 85 4.50 -8.04 -5.96
C THR A 85 4.36 -8.12 -4.44
N PHE A 86 4.32 -9.33 -3.88
CA PHE A 86 4.31 -9.54 -2.44
C PHE A 86 5.59 -9.01 -1.77
N VAL A 87 6.77 -9.42 -2.26
CA VAL A 87 8.06 -8.96 -1.71
C VAL A 87 8.23 -7.45 -1.86
N VAL A 88 7.87 -6.89 -3.02
CA VAL A 88 7.94 -5.45 -3.25
C VAL A 88 6.97 -4.69 -2.34
N SER A 89 5.75 -5.19 -2.13
CA SER A 89 4.79 -4.59 -1.21
C SER A 89 5.33 -4.57 0.22
N LEU A 90 5.90 -5.67 0.71
CA LEU A 90 6.54 -5.72 2.04
C LEU A 90 7.64 -4.66 2.18
N GLY A 91 8.51 -4.53 1.18
CA GLY A 91 9.58 -3.53 1.18
C GLY A 91 9.04 -2.10 1.20
N VAL A 92 8.04 -1.78 0.37
CA VAL A 92 7.42 -0.45 0.33
C VAL A 92 6.73 -0.12 1.65
N ILE A 93 5.97 -1.06 2.19
CA ILE A 93 5.27 -0.91 3.47
C ILE A 93 6.27 -0.65 4.60
N PHE A 94 7.35 -1.42 4.68
CA PHE A 94 8.41 -1.20 5.66
C PHE A 94 9.03 0.20 5.54
N LEU A 95 9.33 0.65 4.31
CA LEU A 95 9.90 1.98 4.09
C LEU A 95 8.93 3.10 4.46
N LEU A 96 7.63 2.92 4.19
CA LEU A 96 6.60 3.87 4.57
C LEU A 96 6.41 3.95 6.09
N HIS A 97 6.45 2.82 6.79
CA HIS A 97 6.43 2.78 8.24
C HIS A 97 7.65 3.47 8.84
N CYS A 98 8.85 3.16 8.32
CA CYS A 98 10.07 3.83 8.72
C CYS A 98 9.98 5.34 8.47
N PHE A 99 9.43 5.78 7.35
CA PHE A 99 9.24 7.19 7.06
C PHE A 99 8.27 7.86 8.04
N GLU A 100 7.12 7.24 8.29
CA GLU A 100 6.13 7.75 9.24
C GLU A 100 6.73 7.90 10.64
N ASP A 101 7.35 6.85 11.17
CA ASP A 101 7.81 6.83 12.56
C ASP A 101 9.10 7.63 12.76
N VAL A 102 10.07 7.49 11.84
CA VAL A 102 11.38 8.14 12.00
C VAL A 102 11.35 9.59 11.53
N VAL A 103 10.73 9.88 10.39
CA VAL A 103 10.75 11.23 9.80
C VAL A 103 9.61 12.08 10.33
N VAL A 104 8.40 11.54 10.46
CA VAL A 104 7.23 12.34 10.87
C VAL A 104 7.07 12.36 12.38
N ARG A 105 7.14 11.20 13.04
CA ARG A 105 6.99 11.10 14.51
C ARG A 105 8.29 11.34 15.28
N GLN A 106 9.42 11.54 14.58
CA GLN A 106 10.74 11.85 15.16
C GLN A 106 11.24 10.77 16.13
N ILE A 107 10.86 9.51 15.91
CA ILE A 107 11.36 8.36 16.67
C ILE A 107 12.73 7.97 16.13
N SER A 108 13.68 7.61 16.99
CA SER A 108 14.99 7.17 16.51
C SER A 108 14.88 5.88 15.68
N PHE A 109 15.71 5.72 14.64
CA PHE A 109 15.70 4.48 13.83
C PHE A 109 15.95 3.22 14.69
N SER A 110 16.79 3.32 15.72
CA SER A 110 17.00 2.20 16.65
C SER A 110 15.75 1.85 17.44
N GLU A 111 14.91 2.83 17.77
CA GLU A 111 13.69 2.63 18.53
C GLU A 111 12.56 2.13 17.63
N PHE A 112 12.48 2.61 16.39
CA PHE A 112 11.62 2.06 15.34
C PHE A 112 11.81 0.54 15.24
N ILE A 113 13.03 0.07 14.95
CA ILE A 113 13.33 -1.36 14.80
C ILE A 113 13.00 -2.19 16.05
N LYS A 114 13.15 -1.62 17.26
CA LYS A 114 12.83 -2.32 18.52
C LYS A 114 11.33 -2.45 18.78
N ASN A 115 10.54 -1.50 18.30
CA ASN A 115 9.09 -1.43 18.53
C ASN A 115 8.27 -2.01 17.36
N GLU A 116 8.94 -2.59 16.38
CA GLU A 116 8.31 -3.26 15.25
C GLU A 116 7.42 -4.43 15.70
N GLN A 117 6.12 -4.30 15.46
CA GLN A 117 5.13 -5.31 15.78
C GLN A 117 4.17 -5.50 14.60
N PRO A 118 3.66 -6.73 14.36
CA PRO A 118 2.70 -6.99 13.28
C PRO A 118 1.46 -6.09 13.32
N LYS A 119 1.03 -5.66 14.51
CA LYS A 119 -0.10 -4.74 14.69
C LYS A 119 0.13 -3.36 14.04
N ASN A 120 1.37 -2.91 13.92
CA ASN A 120 1.70 -1.61 13.33
C ASN A 120 1.29 -1.61 11.85
N TYR A 121 1.30 -2.77 11.21
CA TYR A 121 1.04 -2.94 9.78
C TYR A 121 -0.43 -3.13 9.39
N VAL A 122 -1.39 -3.01 10.32
CA VAL A 122 -2.82 -3.26 10.02
C VAL A 122 -3.34 -2.36 8.89
N ILE A 123 -3.04 -1.06 8.94
CA ILE A 123 -3.43 -0.11 7.89
C ILE A 123 -2.84 -0.54 6.54
N SER A 124 -1.56 -0.89 6.53
CA SER A 124 -0.81 -1.35 5.36
C SER A 124 -1.40 -2.63 4.75
N ILE A 125 -1.83 -3.58 5.59
CA ILE A 125 -2.48 -4.82 5.15
C ILE A 125 -3.82 -4.52 4.46
N VAL A 126 -4.65 -3.66 5.05
CA VAL A 126 -5.94 -3.25 4.45
C VAL A 126 -5.69 -2.60 3.09
N ILE A 127 -4.75 -1.66 3.00
CA ILE A 127 -4.41 -0.99 1.73
C ILE A 127 -3.90 -2.02 0.70
N THR A 128 -3.01 -2.93 1.11
CA THR A 128 -2.44 -3.96 0.22
C THR A 128 -3.52 -4.87 -0.35
N PHE A 129 -4.52 -5.24 0.45
CA PHE A 129 -5.66 -6.03 0.01
C PHE A 129 -6.42 -5.32 -1.12
N PHE A 130 -6.83 -4.05 -0.91
CA PHE A 130 -7.57 -3.28 -1.91
C PHE A 130 -6.76 -3.00 -3.19
N VAL A 131 -5.47 -2.69 -3.04
CA VAL A 131 -4.56 -2.52 -4.19
C VAL A 131 -4.43 -3.82 -4.98
N SER A 132 -4.27 -4.96 -4.31
CA SER A 132 -4.16 -6.26 -4.98
C SER A 132 -5.43 -6.59 -5.75
N VAL A 133 -6.61 -6.44 -5.13
CA VAL A 133 -7.90 -6.65 -5.80
C VAL A 133 -8.01 -5.79 -7.07
N THR A 134 -7.61 -4.52 -7.01
CA THR A 134 -7.68 -3.61 -8.16
C THR A 134 -6.78 -4.02 -9.34
N ILE A 135 -5.69 -4.74 -9.07
CA ILE A 135 -4.75 -5.18 -10.10
C ILE A 135 -5.18 -6.52 -10.72
N TYR A 136 -5.79 -7.40 -9.92
CA TYR A 136 -6.23 -8.73 -10.37
C TYR A 136 -7.68 -8.77 -10.88
N ALA A 137 -8.52 -7.79 -10.54
CA ALA A 137 -9.88 -7.61 -11.07
C ALA A 137 -9.88 -6.86 -12.40
#